data_AF-A0A519HXK1-F1
#
_entry.id   AF-A0A519HXK1-F1
#
_cell.length_a   1.000
_cell.length_b   1.000
_cell.length_c   1.000
_cell.angle_alpha   90.00
_cell.angle_beta   90.00
_cell.angle_gamma   90.00
#
_symmetry.space_group_name_H-M   'P 1'
#
loop_
_entity.id
_entity.type
_entity.pdbx_description
1 polymer ?
#
loop_
_entity_poly.entity_id
_entity_poly.type
_entity_poly.pdbx_seq_one_letter_code
_entity_poly.pdbx_strand_id
1 'polypeptide(L)'
;MTFSALIAAAFLAVSPPQTGVLGSDGITLIGARGALKFGATEAEALAYAGAVFPGAPTRAQETNCRNGVFSHADWPQGVRLTFQAGEFVGWSADRVLQGDYSTAAGLNFRDSVNRLRQGRGGFMLSTAVQGREFAYAGVWGRVLQPGGEATIDRMWSGLVCARR
;
A
#
# COMPACT_ATOMS: atom_id res chain seq x y z
N MET A 1 28.83 56.40 -12.67
CA MET A 1 28.29 55.20 -13.33
C MET A 1 28.54 54.03 -12.40
N THR A 2 27.52 53.55 -11.70
CA THR A 2 27.64 52.45 -10.74
C THR A 2 26.44 51.54 -10.95
N PHE A 3 26.66 50.36 -11.52
CA PHE A 3 25.64 49.34 -11.71
C PHE A 3 25.62 48.43 -10.48
N SER A 4 24.53 48.46 -9.71
CA SER A 4 24.21 47.47 -8.69
C SER A 4 23.56 46.26 -9.36
N ALA A 5 24.22 45.10 -9.30
CA ALA A 5 23.62 43.83 -9.68
C ALA A 5 22.94 43.21 -8.44
N LEU A 6 21.62 43.07 -8.49
CA LEU A 6 20.84 42.29 -7.53
C LEU A 6 20.91 40.82 -7.93
N ILE A 7 21.53 39.99 -7.10
CA ILE A 7 21.49 38.53 -7.23
C ILE A 7 20.18 38.05 -6.61
N ALA A 8 19.24 37.60 -7.45
CA ALA A 8 18.06 36.88 -6.99
C ALA A 8 18.45 35.42 -6.67
N ALA A 9 18.46 35.07 -5.39
CA ALA A 9 18.60 33.68 -4.96
C ALA A 9 17.28 32.94 -5.23
N ALA A 10 17.29 32.01 -6.18
CA ALA A 10 16.17 31.10 -6.40
C ALA A 10 16.12 30.09 -5.25
N PHE A 11 15.13 30.24 -4.35
CA PHE A 11 14.78 29.18 -3.41
C PHE A 11 14.13 28.03 -4.19
N LEU A 12 14.86 26.91 -4.33
CA LEU A 12 14.25 25.65 -4.74
C LEU A 12 13.30 25.22 -3.62
N ALA A 13 11.99 25.36 -3.85
CA ALA A 13 10.99 24.75 -3.00
C ALA A 13 11.13 23.23 -3.12
N VAL A 14 11.63 22.57 -2.07
CA VAL A 14 11.50 21.12 -1.91
C VAL A 14 10.01 20.85 -1.71
N SER A 15 9.34 20.35 -2.74
CA SER A 15 7.98 19.82 -2.60
C SER A 15 8.00 18.76 -1.49
N PRO A 16 7.06 18.79 -0.51
CA PRO A 16 6.95 17.69 0.44
C PRO A 16 6.81 16.39 -0.35
N PRO A 17 7.42 15.28 0.10
CA PRO A 17 7.27 14.00 -0.59
C PRO A 17 5.78 13.72 -0.74
N GLN A 18 5.32 13.64 -1.98
CA GLN A 18 3.94 13.23 -2.25
C GLN A 18 3.85 11.79 -1.78
N THR A 19 3.08 11.52 -0.73
CA THR A 19 2.91 10.16 -0.24
C THR A 19 1.67 9.54 -0.86
N GLY A 20 1.80 8.30 -1.30
CA GLY A 20 0.65 7.48 -1.66
C GLY A 20 -0.08 7.03 -0.40
N VAL A 21 -1.38 6.80 -0.52
CA VAL A 21 -2.23 6.36 0.59
C VAL A 21 -2.73 4.93 0.37
N LEU A 22 -2.37 4.04 1.28
CA LEU A 22 -2.86 2.67 1.35
C LEU A 22 -4.07 2.62 2.30
N GLY A 23 -5.27 2.81 1.74
CA GLY A 23 -6.51 2.98 2.50
C GLY A 23 -7.22 1.67 2.80
N SER A 24 -8.08 1.68 3.82
CA SER A 24 -8.94 0.54 4.17
C SER A 24 -10.07 0.29 3.16
N ASP A 25 -10.29 1.21 2.23
CA ASP A 25 -11.37 1.18 1.23
C ASP A 25 -10.85 1.34 -0.21
N GLY A 26 -9.52 1.29 -0.41
CA GLY A 26 -8.89 1.54 -1.69
C GLY A 26 -7.47 2.07 -1.58
N ILE A 27 -6.94 2.60 -2.68
CA ILE A 27 -5.56 3.10 -2.78
C ILE A 27 -5.47 4.44 -3.52
N THR A 28 -4.60 5.32 -3.04
CA THR A 28 -4.15 6.53 -3.74
C THR A 28 -2.68 6.32 -4.11
N LEU A 29 -2.37 6.30 -5.40
CA LEU A 29 -1.01 6.06 -5.87
C LEU A 29 -0.35 7.38 -6.27
N ILE A 30 0.95 7.53 -5.98
CA ILE A 30 1.71 8.71 -6.37
C ILE A 30 1.80 8.73 -7.89
N GLY A 31 1.38 9.84 -8.51
CA GLY A 31 1.36 9.97 -9.97
C GLY A 31 0.08 9.47 -10.65
N ALA A 32 -0.85 8.82 -9.92
CA ALA A 32 -2.19 8.56 -10.43
C ALA A 32 -3.12 9.74 -10.15
N ARG A 33 -4.16 9.90 -10.99
CA ARG A 33 -5.20 10.90 -10.76
C ARG A 33 -6.29 10.31 -9.85
N GLY A 34 -6.54 10.97 -8.72
CA GLY A 34 -7.62 10.61 -7.79
C GLY A 34 -7.28 9.40 -6.93
N ALA A 35 -8.29 8.65 -6.52
CA ALA A 35 -8.17 7.44 -5.72
C ALA A 35 -8.92 6.28 -6.39
N LEU A 36 -8.38 5.08 -6.29
CA LEU A 36 -9.05 3.84 -6.69
C LEU A 36 -9.76 3.27 -5.46
N LYS A 37 -11.09 3.17 -5.53
CA LYS A 37 -11.94 2.66 -4.44
C LYS A 37 -12.42 1.25 -4.74
N PHE A 38 -12.66 0.45 -3.69
CA PHE A 38 -13.29 -0.84 -3.84
C PHE A 38 -14.63 -0.73 -4.56
N GLY A 39 -14.96 -1.73 -5.39
CA GLY A 39 -16.11 -1.73 -6.29
C GLY A 39 -15.83 -1.11 -7.68
N ALA A 40 -14.68 -0.46 -7.89
CA ALA A 40 -14.26 -0.08 -9.24
C ALA A 40 -14.11 -1.32 -10.13
N THR A 41 -14.37 -1.16 -11.43
CA THR A 41 -14.21 -2.28 -12.37
C THR A 41 -12.75 -2.70 -12.46
N GLU A 42 -12.51 -3.98 -12.78
CA GLU A 42 -11.16 -4.49 -13.00
C GLU A 42 -10.40 -3.68 -14.06
N ALA A 43 -11.07 -3.27 -15.14
CA ALA A 43 -10.47 -2.46 -16.20
C ALA A 43 -10.00 -1.08 -15.68
N GLU A 44 -10.82 -0.39 -14.90
CA GLU A 44 -10.46 0.89 -14.29
C GLU A 44 -9.29 0.75 -13.33
N ALA A 45 -9.30 -0.30 -12.50
CA ALA A 45 -8.24 -0.57 -11.55
C ALA A 45 -6.89 -0.87 -12.22
N LEU A 46 -6.90 -1.67 -13.30
CA LEU A 46 -5.72 -1.97 -14.10
C LEU A 46 -5.17 -0.72 -14.79
N ALA A 47 -6.05 0.12 -15.35
CA ALA A 47 -5.66 1.38 -15.99
C ALA A 47 -5.05 2.35 -14.96
N TYR A 48 -5.66 2.45 -13.78
CA TYR A 48 -5.20 3.30 -12.69
C TYR A 48 -3.81 2.89 -12.19
N ALA A 49 -3.58 1.60 -11.93
CA ALA A 49 -2.27 1.11 -11.50
C ALA A 49 -1.23 1.15 -12.62
N GLY A 50 -1.63 0.89 -13.87
CA GLY A 50 -0.75 0.97 -15.04
C GLY A 50 -0.27 2.38 -15.38
N ALA A 51 -0.96 3.42 -14.91
CA ALA A 51 -0.48 4.80 -15.01
C ALA A 51 0.73 5.10 -14.10
N VAL A 52 0.96 4.26 -13.08
CA VAL A 52 2.00 4.47 -12.06
C VAL A 52 3.10 3.42 -12.14
N PHE A 53 2.72 2.15 -12.28
CA PHE A 53 3.68 1.05 -12.28
C PHE A 53 4.06 0.66 -13.71
N PRO A 54 5.35 0.74 -14.06
CA PRO A 54 5.80 0.38 -15.40
C PRO A 54 5.65 -1.11 -15.66
N GLY A 55 5.28 -1.45 -16.89
CA GLY A 55 5.09 -2.82 -17.36
C GLY A 55 3.69 -3.38 -17.10
N ALA A 56 3.38 -4.50 -17.76
CA ALA A 56 2.13 -5.21 -17.53
C ALA A 56 2.22 -6.03 -16.23
N PRO A 57 1.14 -6.09 -15.42
CA PRO A 57 1.10 -6.96 -14.27
C PRO A 57 1.07 -8.44 -14.69
N THR A 58 1.65 -9.30 -13.87
CA THR A 58 1.36 -10.74 -13.96
C THR A 58 -0.08 -10.97 -13.52
N ARG A 59 -0.80 -11.85 -14.23
CA ARG A 59 -2.20 -12.18 -13.94
C ARG A 59 -2.30 -13.61 -13.42
N ALA A 60 -3.09 -13.79 -12.36
CA ALA A 60 -3.36 -15.11 -11.78
C ALA A 60 -4.82 -15.22 -11.34
N GLN A 61 -5.32 -16.45 -11.21
CA GLN A 61 -6.63 -16.73 -10.62
C GLN A 61 -6.50 -17.74 -9.47
N GLU A 62 -7.28 -17.52 -8.41
CA GLU A 62 -7.44 -18.45 -7.29
C GLU A 62 -8.88 -18.96 -7.28
N THR A 63 -9.05 -20.24 -7.61
CA THR A 63 -10.37 -20.90 -7.75
C THR A 63 -10.75 -21.78 -6.55
N ASN A 64 -9.79 -22.06 -5.67
CA ASN A 64 -9.97 -22.93 -4.50
C ASN A 64 -10.37 -22.16 -3.22
N CYS A 65 -10.92 -20.96 -3.36
CA CYS A 65 -11.38 -20.17 -2.22
C CYS A 65 -12.81 -20.59 -1.83
N ARG A 66 -13.08 -20.56 -0.53
CA ARG A 66 -14.42 -20.80 0.03
C ARG A 66 -15.40 -19.70 -0.40
N ASN A 67 -14.91 -18.49 -0.57
CA ASN A 67 -15.68 -17.28 -0.86
C ASN A 67 -15.77 -16.91 -2.35
N GLY A 68 -15.37 -17.77 -3.29
CA GLY A 68 -15.53 -17.55 -4.74
C GLY A 68 -14.23 -17.61 -5.53
N VAL A 69 -14.27 -17.20 -6.80
CA VAL A 69 -13.06 -17.10 -7.64
C VAL A 69 -12.48 -15.70 -7.51
N PHE A 70 -11.18 -15.63 -7.25
CA PHE A 70 -10.42 -14.40 -7.22
C PHE A 70 -9.50 -14.31 -8.43
N SER A 71 -9.34 -13.09 -8.95
CA SER A 71 -8.29 -12.78 -9.93
C SER A 71 -7.32 -11.79 -9.31
N HIS A 72 -6.06 -11.84 -9.72
CA HIS A 72 -5.01 -10.96 -9.23
C HIS A 72 -4.29 -10.29 -10.39
N ALA A 73 -3.78 -9.10 -10.12
CA ALA A 73 -2.81 -8.39 -10.94
C ALA A 73 -1.63 -8.00 -10.05
N ASP A 74 -0.46 -8.55 -10.35
CA ASP A 74 0.76 -8.44 -9.56
C ASP A 74 1.82 -7.62 -10.30
N TRP A 75 2.28 -6.55 -9.66
CA TRP A 75 3.38 -5.72 -10.14
C TRP A 75 4.68 -6.06 -9.39
N PRO A 76 5.83 -6.15 -10.08
CA PRO A 76 7.14 -6.41 -9.47
C PRO A 76 7.54 -5.40 -8.37
N GLN A 77 6.94 -4.21 -8.38
CA GLN A 77 7.09 -3.16 -7.38
C GLN A 77 6.44 -3.52 -6.03
N GLY A 78 5.89 -4.72 -5.88
CA GLY A 78 5.31 -5.22 -4.64
C GLY A 78 3.88 -4.77 -4.42
N VAL A 79 3.12 -4.53 -5.49
CA VAL A 79 1.68 -4.22 -5.42
C VAL A 79 0.89 -5.32 -6.08
N ARG A 80 -0.15 -5.78 -5.38
CA ARG A 80 -1.16 -6.67 -5.92
C ARG A 80 -2.52 -6.01 -5.82
N LEU A 81 -3.27 -6.04 -6.91
CA LEU A 81 -4.71 -5.79 -6.89
C LEU A 81 -5.44 -7.13 -6.93
N THR A 82 -6.51 -7.22 -6.15
CA THR A 82 -7.35 -8.40 -6.00
C THR A 82 -8.73 -8.07 -6.50
N PHE A 83 -9.26 -8.96 -7.34
CA PHE A 83 -10.53 -8.83 -8.01
C PHE A 83 -11.43 -10.01 -7.69
N GLN A 84 -12.72 -9.74 -7.61
CA GLN A 84 -13.76 -10.76 -7.51
C GLN A 84 -14.97 -10.29 -8.32
N ALA A 85 -15.55 -11.19 -9.11
CA ALA A 85 -16.70 -10.87 -9.97
C ALA A 85 -16.48 -9.65 -10.90
N GLY A 86 -15.23 -9.40 -11.31
CA GLY A 86 -14.88 -8.27 -12.19
C GLY A 86 -14.69 -6.93 -11.48
N GLU A 87 -14.74 -6.90 -10.15
CA GLU A 87 -14.59 -5.69 -9.34
C GLU A 87 -13.30 -5.73 -8.51
N PHE A 88 -12.69 -4.57 -8.27
CA PHE A 88 -11.59 -4.39 -7.35
C PHE A 88 -12.09 -4.50 -5.91
N VAL A 89 -11.65 -5.53 -5.19
CA VAL A 89 -12.15 -5.86 -3.84
C VAL A 89 -11.07 -5.88 -2.78
N GLY A 90 -9.80 -5.70 -3.16
CA GLY A 90 -8.71 -5.71 -2.21
C GLY A 90 -7.36 -5.39 -2.84
N TRP A 91 -6.40 -5.04 -1.99
CA TRP A 91 -5.02 -4.78 -2.38
C TRP A 91 -4.06 -5.38 -1.37
N SER A 92 -2.86 -5.73 -1.79
CA SER A 92 -1.73 -5.94 -0.89
C SER A 92 -0.49 -5.23 -1.41
N ALA A 93 0.33 -4.76 -0.48
CA ALA A 93 1.57 -4.07 -0.75
C ALA A 93 2.71 -4.63 0.11
N ASP A 94 3.89 -4.74 -0.48
CA ASP A 94 5.09 -5.24 0.19
C ASP A 94 6.07 -4.09 0.47
N ARG A 95 7.05 -4.33 1.35
CA ARG A 95 8.07 -3.35 1.76
C ARG A 95 8.89 -2.71 0.63
N VAL A 96 8.78 -3.23 -0.60
CA VAL A 96 9.38 -2.63 -1.81
C VAL A 96 8.87 -1.21 -2.04
N LEU A 97 7.64 -0.88 -1.62
CA LEU A 97 7.08 0.49 -1.67
C LEU A 97 7.70 1.47 -0.65
N GLN A 98 8.46 0.97 0.33
CA GLN A 98 9.18 1.75 1.33
C GLN A 98 8.34 2.84 2.06
N GLY A 99 8.93 4.03 2.27
CA GLY A 99 8.33 5.13 3.03
C GLY A 99 7.50 6.10 2.19
N ASP A 100 7.43 5.89 0.88
CA ASP A 100 6.67 6.76 -0.03
C ASP A 100 5.16 6.50 0.10
N TYR A 101 4.78 5.36 0.67
CA TYR A 101 3.40 4.97 0.89
C TYR A 101 3.11 4.83 2.38
N SER A 102 1.97 5.37 2.80
CA SER A 102 1.48 5.21 4.17
C SER A 102 -0.02 4.93 4.19
N THR A 103 -0.53 4.35 5.26
CA THR A 103 -1.98 4.29 5.47
C THR A 103 -2.52 5.66 5.87
N ALA A 104 -3.84 5.86 5.79
CA ALA A 104 -4.46 7.11 6.26
C ALA A 104 -4.20 7.37 7.76
N ALA A 105 -4.00 6.31 8.55
CA ALA A 105 -3.60 6.41 9.94
C ALA A 105 -2.09 6.64 10.13
N GLY A 106 -1.32 6.73 9.03
CA GLY A 106 0.10 7.03 9.01
C GLY A 106 1.02 5.82 9.17
N LEU A 107 0.54 4.57 9.02
CA LEU A 107 1.41 3.38 9.04
C LEU A 107 2.27 3.35 7.78
N ASN A 108 3.55 3.06 7.89
CA ASN A 108 4.44 2.90 6.73
C ASN A 108 5.39 1.72 6.92
N PHE A 109 6.02 1.25 5.84
CA PHE A 109 6.90 0.08 5.90
C PHE A 109 8.20 0.26 6.69
N ARG A 110 8.55 1.50 7.10
CA ARG A 110 9.70 1.80 7.97
C ARG A 110 9.33 1.81 9.45
N ASP A 111 8.05 1.70 9.80
CA ASP A 111 7.62 1.64 11.20
C ASP A 111 8.07 0.32 11.85
N SER A 112 8.76 0.43 12.98
CA SER A 112 9.13 -0.73 13.80
C SER A 112 7.99 -1.12 14.75
N VAL A 113 7.98 -2.39 15.18
CA VAL A 113 7.03 -2.89 16.18
C VAL A 113 7.01 -2.04 17.46
N ASN A 114 8.18 -1.59 17.92
CA ASN A 114 8.29 -0.71 19.10
C ASN A 114 7.58 0.62 18.88
N ARG A 115 7.81 1.28 17.74
CA ARG A 115 7.14 2.54 17.39
C ARG A 115 5.63 2.36 17.31
N LEU A 116 5.16 1.28 16.67
CA LEU A 116 3.74 0.98 16.54
C LEU A 116 3.06 0.77 17.89
N ARG A 117 3.72 0.06 18.82
CA ARG A 117 3.19 -0.18 20.17
C ARG A 117 3.15 1.07 21.05
N GLN A 118 4.14 1.95 20.94
CA GLN A 118 4.25 3.15 21.78
C GLN A 118 3.35 4.29 21.28
N GLY A 119 3.21 4.43 19.96
CA GLY A 119 2.55 5.59 19.36
C GLY A 119 1.08 5.39 18.98
N ARG A 120 0.54 4.15 19.06
CA ARG A 120 -0.78 3.84 18.48
C ARG A 120 -1.63 3.01 19.42
N GLY A 121 -2.53 3.67 20.14
CA GLY A 121 -3.57 3.00 20.94
C GLY A 121 -4.37 2.04 20.06
N GLY A 122 -4.51 0.79 20.51
CA GLY A 122 -5.25 -0.26 19.79
C GLY A 122 -4.43 -1.07 18.77
N PHE A 123 -3.12 -0.81 18.61
CA PHE A 123 -2.27 -1.70 17.81
C PHE A 123 -2.09 -3.06 18.53
N MET A 124 -2.60 -4.12 17.91
CA MET A 124 -2.46 -5.49 18.40
C MET A 124 -1.62 -6.30 17.42
N LEU A 125 -0.65 -7.04 17.93
CA LEU A 125 0.24 -7.89 17.13
C LEU A 125 0.12 -9.33 17.64
N SER A 126 -0.52 -10.18 16.86
CA SER A 126 -0.77 -11.59 17.15
C SER A 126 0.22 -12.50 16.44
N THR A 127 0.49 -13.66 17.02
CA THR A 127 1.22 -14.74 16.32
C THR A 127 0.29 -15.40 15.30
N ALA A 128 0.76 -15.59 14.08
CA ALA A 128 0.05 -16.23 12.98
C ALA A 128 0.97 -17.25 12.27
N VAL A 129 0.38 -18.11 11.43
CA VAL A 129 1.12 -19.16 10.71
C VAL A 129 2.21 -18.57 9.79
N GLN A 130 1.98 -17.37 9.25
CA GLN A 130 2.90 -16.71 8.32
C GLN A 130 3.80 -15.67 8.98
N GLY A 131 3.85 -15.59 10.30
CA GLY A 131 4.63 -14.57 11.03
C GLY A 131 3.76 -13.87 12.07
N ARG A 132 4.05 -12.61 12.36
CA ARG A 132 3.23 -11.81 13.30
C ARG A 132 2.33 -10.88 12.52
N GLU A 133 1.04 -10.89 12.82
CA GLU A 133 0.04 -10.10 12.09
C GLU A 133 -0.62 -9.06 12.99
N PHE A 134 -1.01 -7.94 12.40
CA PHE A 134 -1.76 -6.90 13.08
C PHE A 134 -2.96 -6.46 12.25
N ALA A 135 -3.94 -5.87 12.94
CA ALA A 135 -5.02 -5.12 12.34
C ALA A 135 -5.09 -3.75 12.99
N TYR A 136 -5.13 -2.69 12.18
CA TYR A 136 -5.19 -1.32 12.66
C TYR A 136 -5.83 -0.40 11.62
N ALA A 137 -6.86 0.35 12.04
CA ALA A 137 -7.56 1.30 11.18
C ALA A 137 -8.03 0.71 9.82
N GLY A 138 -8.56 -0.52 9.84
CA GLY A 138 -9.07 -1.21 8.64
C GLY A 138 -8.00 -1.72 7.67
N VAL A 139 -6.73 -1.67 8.08
CA VAL A 139 -5.61 -2.27 7.35
C VAL A 139 -5.04 -3.41 8.18
N TRP A 140 -4.77 -4.52 7.53
CA TRP A 140 -4.03 -5.63 8.10
C TRP A 140 -2.58 -5.56 7.64
N GLY A 141 -1.68 -6.13 8.44
CA GLY A 141 -0.29 -6.23 8.05
C GLY A 141 0.44 -7.32 8.77
N ARG A 142 1.67 -7.55 8.31
CA ARG A 142 2.53 -8.62 8.78
C ARG A 142 3.94 -8.12 9.05
N VAL A 143 4.57 -8.77 10.01
CA VAL A 143 5.97 -8.63 10.38
C VAL A 143 6.58 -10.03 10.45
N LEU A 144 7.53 -10.34 9.55
CA LEU A 144 8.20 -11.65 9.51
C LEU A 144 9.27 -11.83 10.59
N GLN A 145 10.02 -10.77 10.92
CA GLN A 145 11.13 -10.88 11.86
C GLN A 145 10.67 -10.72 13.32
N PRO A 146 11.25 -11.48 14.27
CA PRO A 146 10.98 -11.26 15.69
C PRO A 146 11.65 -9.98 16.18
N GLY A 147 11.21 -9.49 17.35
CA GLY A 147 11.82 -8.35 18.03
C GLY A 147 11.05 -7.03 17.87
N GLY A 148 11.49 -6.02 18.62
CA GLY A 148 10.88 -4.69 18.64
C GLY A 148 11.28 -3.79 17.46
N GLU A 149 12.45 -4.04 16.88
CA GLU A 149 12.96 -3.29 15.72
C GLU A 149 12.54 -3.90 14.37
N ALA A 150 11.84 -5.04 14.39
CA ALA A 150 11.28 -5.62 13.19
C ALA A 150 10.26 -4.65 12.55
N THR A 151 10.30 -4.54 11.22
CA THR A 151 9.42 -3.65 10.45
C THR A 151 8.36 -4.42 9.69
N ILE A 152 7.34 -3.71 9.23
CA ILE A 152 6.27 -4.25 8.41
C ILE A 152 6.84 -4.81 7.09
N ASP A 153 6.50 -6.06 6.75
CA ASP A 153 6.89 -6.67 5.46
C ASP A 153 5.79 -6.55 4.41
N ARG A 154 4.53 -6.61 4.85
CA ARG A 154 3.34 -6.58 3.99
C ARG A 154 2.18 -5.87 4.69
N MET A 155 1.39 -5.15 3.91
CA MET A 155 0.09 -4.60 4.29
C MET A 155 -0.97 -5.01 3.29
N TRP A 156 -2.22 -5.14 3.72
CA TRP A 156 -3.35 -5.42 2.84
C TRP A 156 -4.66 -4.86 3.39
N SER A 157 -5.63 -4.71 2.50
CA SER A 157 -7.03 -4.45 2.86
C SER A 157 -7.98 -5.04 1.83
N GLY A 158 -9.25 -5.19 2.21
CA GLY A 158 -10.29 -5.78 1.40
C GLY A 158 -10.37 -7.31 1.51
N LEU A 159 -11.02 -7.93 0.52
CA LEU A 159 -11.26 -9.37 0.50
C LEU A 159 -10.00 -10.15 0.15
N VAL A 160 -9.81 -11.26 0.86
CA VAL A 160 -8.75 -12.23 0.60
C VAL A 160 -9.35 -13.61 0.32
N CYS A 161 -8.65 -14.42 -0.47
CA CYS A 161 -9.02 -15.81 -0.69
C CYS A 161 -8.93 -16.60 0.62
N ALA A 162 -10.07 -17.02 1.16
CA ALA A 162 -10.09 -17.98 2.26
C ALA A 162 -10.01 -19.38 1.65
N ARG A 163 -8.80 -19.95 1.56
CA ARG A 163 -8.59 -21.30 0.99
C ARG A 163 -9.49 -22.33 1.70
N ARG A 164 -10.03 -23.26 0.91
CA ARG A 164 -10.87 -24.35 1.41
C ARG A 164 -10.10 -25.34 2.26
#